data_AF-D0NK43-F1
#
_entry.id   AF-D0NK43-F1
#
_cell.length_a   1.000
_cell.length_b   1.000
_cell.length_c   1.000
_cell.angle_alpha   90.00
_cell.angle_beta   90.00
_cell.angle_gamma   90.00
#
_symmetry.space_group_name_H-M   'P 1'
#
loop_
_entity.id
_entity.type
_entity.pdbx_description
1 polymer ?
#
loop_
_entity_poly.entity_id
_entity_poly.type
_entity_poly.pdbx_seq_one_letter_code
_entity_poly.pdbx_strand_id
1 'polypeptide(L)'
;MLGDHWDRDRRHRWRRYRTRWRLWLLSHRRRLLVVASCLLLFVVLKLWQSFLSYRRRLAWNVPELSPHQIQAFTSSLWLETQQFKPNTRGIVLPLFDDIALLGFSLILELRRLQVRLPVEIPHCGDLSQNLQKKMQNQDSSVTFYDVCERATNAAIEQRQLFCVDLDHCHHKFRSFDIKVLAVVYSQFQEIMLLDADTLFFQNPMTLWDTVKYKSTGTLFFNDRISYDLSYLAKRTSSDNIGALHQFLADFDVSLYRNFGTLDTKPRPQIPRHYMDLDFSFQPSEFLVNSHVWALRSGHQMDSSLMLWNKARQPRATVILASFVSLNGLRMAPSYGDKELYWLACELAETTYEFSDYAVGSVGWELLAEGRQNDGVLCGDALQHYPVRRNSAVGLEADAEPLYMNSDNILEWGRDSRRLYRTAARPAAFYPGSFTERKLLQTCLFDVTILELAPLEAVLLAQRQQLYDEVAGWIDESGRK
;
A
#
# COMPACT_ATOMS: atom_id res chain seq x y z
N MET A 1 4.92 -50.27 53.57
CA MET A 1 5.54 -49.07 54.17
C MET A 1 6.33 -48.31 53.11
N LEU A 2 5.69 -47.38 52.38
CA LEU A 2 6.36 -46.33 51.56
C LEU A 2 5.32 -45.28 51.08
N GLY A 3 4.25 -45.06 51.86
CA GLY A 3 3.16 -44.12 51.53
C GLY A 3 3.10 -42.84 52.36
N ASP A 4 3.74 -42.78 53.54
CA ASP A 4 3.54 -41.69 54.50
C ASP A 4 4.66 -40.65 54.61
N HIS A 5 5.73 -40.76 53.80
CA HIS A 5 6.85 -39.82 53.87
C HIS A 5 6.81 -38.67 52.85
N TRP A 6 5.90 -38.72 51.86
CA TRP A 6 5.82 -37.75 50.76
C TRP A 6 4.90 -36.54 51.03
N ASP A 7 4.03 -36.61 52.04
CA ASP A 7 2.97 -35.60 52.24
C ASP A 7 3.26 -34.57 53.36
N ARG A 8 4.32 -34.75 54.16
CA ARG A 8 4.77 -33.76 55.16
C ARG A 8 5.72 -32.71 54.59
N ASP A 9 6.53 -33.06 53.58
CA ASP A 9 7.57 -32.17 53.05
C ASP A 9 7.04 -31.13 52.03
N ARG A 10 5.94 -31.43 51.33
CA ARG A 10 5.23 -30.44 50.48
C ARG A 10 4.61 -29.31 51.29
N ARG A 11 4.05 -29.60 52.47
CA ARG A 11 3.38 -28.58 53.32
C ARG A 11 4.36 -27.59 53.95
N HIS A 12 5.59 -28.00 54.28
CA HIS A 12 6.62 -27.10 54.81
C HIS A 12 7.30 -26.23 53.73
N ARG A 13 7.56 -26.77 52.53
CA ARG A 13 8.09 -25.97 51.40
C ARG A 13 7.10 -24.91 50.92
N TRP A 14 5.80 -25.25 50.85
CA TRP A 14 4.74 -24.29 50.50
C TRP A 14 4.60 -23.16 51.53
N ARG A 15 4.73 -23.45 52.85
CA ARG A 15 4.70 -22.41 53.88
C ARG A 15 5.86 -21.41 53.75
N ARG A 16 7.10 -21.86 53.54
CA ARG A 16 8.27 -20.97 53.33
C ARG A 16 8.20 -20.13 52.06
N TYR A 17 7.71 -20.70 50.95
CA TYR A 17 7.47 -19.95 49.71
C TYR A 17 6.43 -18.84 49.93
N ARG A 18 5.35 -19.15 50.64
CA ARG A 18 4.27 -18.20 50.94
C ARG A 18 4.70 -17.05 51.86
N THR A 19 5.64 -17.28 52.79
CA THR A 19 6.19 -16.22 53.65
C THR A 19 7.17 -15.30 52.89
N ARG A 20 8.04 -15.86 52.04
CA ARG A 20 8.97 -15.07 51.20
C ARG A 20 8.23 -14.23 50.15
N TRP A 21 7.20 -14.79 49.52
CA TRP A 21 6.33 -14.05 48.60
C TRP A 21 5.59 -12.90 49.29
N ARG A 22 5.09 -13.11 50.52
CA ARG A 22 4.44 -12.05 51.31
C ARG A 22 5.41 -10.91 51.66
N LEU A 23 6.63 -11.23 52.08
CA LEU A 23 7.65 -10.22 52.39
C LEU A 23 8.10 -9.44 51.15
N TRP A 24 8.23 -10.13 50.00
CA TRP A 24 8.55 -9.49 48.71
C TRP A 24 7.43 -8.55 48.23
N LEU A 25 6.18 -8.99 48.31
CA LEU A 25 5.01 -8.16 48.00
C LEU A 25 4.90 -6.94 48.91
N LEU A 26 5.22 -7.09 50.21
CA LEU A 26 5.22 -5.98 51.16
C LEU A 26 6.35 -4.97 50.88
N SER A 27 7.56 -5.43 50.53
CA SER A 27 8.69 -4.55 50.23
C SER A 27 8.56 -3.83 48.88
N HIS A 28 7.81 -4.39 47.93
CA HIS A 28 7.57 -3.80 46.60
C HIS A 28 6.18 -3.18 46.43
N ARG A 29 5.36 -3.14 47.49
CA ARG A 29 3.95 -2.68 47.47
C ARG A 29 3.76 -1.30 46.84
N ARG A 30 4.63 -0.34 47.17
CA ARG A 30 4.56 1.03 46.60
C ARG A 30 4.85 1.03 45.09
N ARG A 31 5.86 0.28 44.63
CA ARG A 31 6.18 0.17 43.20
C ARG A 31 5.07 -0.54 42.42
N LEU A 32 4.51 -1.62 42.98
CA LEU A 32 3.39 -2.34 42.38
C LEU A 32 2.12 -1.49 42.29
N LEU A 33 1.83 -0.67 43.31
CA LEU A 33 0.70 0.28 43.28
C LEU A 33 0.89 1.35 42.19
N VAL A 34 2.09 1.92 42.06
CA VAL A 34 2.37 2.91 41.00
C VAL A 34 2.20 2.30 39.61
N VAL A 35 2.78 1.11 39.37
CA VAL A 35 2.63 0.41 38.08
C VAL A 35 1.16 0.09 37.79
N ALA A 36 0.41 -0.40 38.78
CA ALA A 36 -1.01 -0.67 38.63
C ALA A 36 -1.82 0.61 38.34
N SER A 37 -1.52 1.72 39.00
CA SER A 37 -2.17 3.01 38.75
C SER A 37 -1.85 3.56 37.35
N CYS A 38 -0.60 3.45 36.89
CA CYS A 38 -0.21 3.84 35.53
C CYS A 38 -0.90 2.96 34.48
N LEU A 39 -0.98 1.65 34.69
CA LEU A 39 -1.71 0.74 33.82
C LEU A 39 -3.20 1.06 33.78
N LEU A 40 -3.81 1.33 34.94
CA LEU A 40 -5.22 1.72 35.01
C LEU A 40 -5.47 3.04 34.25
N LEU A 41 -4.61 4.04 34.44
CA LEU A 41 -4.71 5.32 33.74
C LEU A 41 -4.58 5.14 32.21
N PHE A 42 -3.63 4.31 31.77
CA PHE A 42 -3.46 3.97 30.36
C PHE A 42 -4.69 3.28 29.77
N VAL A 43 -5.27 2.31 30.50
CA VAL A 43 -6.51 1.62 30.08
C VAL A 43 -7.67 2.61 29.99
N VAL A 44 -7.84 3.50 30.99
CA VAL A 44 -8.89 4.52 30.98
C VAL A 44 -8.71 5.48 29.79
N LEU A 45 -7.49 5.94 29.52
CA LEU A 45 -7.19 6.79 28.36
C LEU A 45 -7.51 6.08 27.04
N LYS A 46 -7.13 4.80 26.89
CA LYS A 46 -7.45 4.00 25.69
C LYS A 46 -8.96 3.80 25.51
N LEU A 47 -9.68 3.48 26.59
CA LEU A 47 -11.13 3.35 26.55
C LEU A 47 -11.82 4.68 26.20
N TRP A 48 -11.33 5.79 26.77
CA TRP A 48 -11.83 7.13 26.46
C TRP A 48 -11.57 7.51 25.00
N GLN A 49 -10.36 7.28 24.49
CA GLN A 49 -10.05 7.48 23.06
C GLN A 49 -10.93 6.62 22.15
N SER A 50 -11.14 5.36 22.50
CA SER A 50 -12.01 4.45 21.76
C SER A 50 -13.46 4.91 21.78
N PHE A 51 -13.97 5.37 22.92
CA PHE A 51 -15.31 5.91 23.07
C PHE A 51 -15.49 7.20 22.26
N LEU A 52 -14.53 8.13 22.32
CA LEU A 52 -14.54 9.35 21.51
C LEU A 52 -14.53 9.02 20.01
N SER A 53 -13.71 8.05 19.58
CA SER A 53 -13.64 7.61 18.18
C SER A 53 -14.95 6.97 17.74
N TYR A 54 -15.58 6.15 18.59
CA TYR A 54 -16.89 5.57 18.34
C TYR A 54 -17.98 6.64 18.22
N ARG A 55 -18.02 7.61 19.14
CA ARG A 55 -18.95 8.74 19.08
C ARG A 55 -18.76 9.59 17.81
N ARG A 56 -17.52 9.86 17.40
CA ARG A 56 -17.25 10.58 16.13
C ARG A 56 -17.77 9.82 14.92
N ARG A 57 -17.53 8.50 14.85
CA ARG A 57 -18.08 7.67 13.77
C ARG A 57 -19.60 7.72 13.69
N LEU A 58 -20.30 7.70 14.84
CA LEU A 58 -21.75 7.88 14.87
C LEU A 58 -22.20 9.29 14.43
N ALA A 59 -21.36 10.31 14.64
CA ALA A 59 -21.67 11.69 14.26
C ALA A 59 -21.64 11.92 12.74
N TRP A 60 -20.89 11.11 11.98
CA TRP A 60 -20.80 11.20 10.52
C TRP A 60 -21.78 10.28 9.79
N ASN A 61 -22.97 10.08 10.34
CA ASN A 61 -24.01 9.31 9.65
C ASN A 61 -24.44 10.05 8.37
N VAL A 62 -24.19 9.45 7.21
CA VAL A 62 -24.54 10.04 5.91
C VAL A 62 -25.79 9.34 5.37
N PRO A 63 -26.89 10.08 5.10
CA PRO A 63 -28.11 9.49 4.54
C PRO A 63 -27.85 8.78 3.22
N GLU A 64 -28.64 7.75 2.91
CA GLU A 64 -28.60 7.12 1.57
C GLU A 64 -28.99 8.12 0.48
N LEU A 65 -28.43 7.94 -0.72
CA LEU A 65 -28.74 8.74 -1.89
C LEU A 65 -29.94 8.16 -2.65
N SER A 66 -30.89 9.00 -3.05
CA SER A 66 -31.89 8.59 -4.05
C SER A 66 -31.26 8.39 -5.44
N PRO A 67 -31.88 7.64 -6.36
CA PRO A 67 -31.30 7.37 -7.68
C PRO A 67 -30.89 8.63 -8.47
N HIS A 68 -31.71 9.69 -8.44
CA HIS A 68 -31.36 10.96 -9.09
C HIS A 68 -30.14 11.62 -8.44
N GLN A 69 -30.06 11.59 -7.11
CA GLN A 69 -28.91 12.13 -6.40
C GLN A 69 -27.64 11.30 -6.66
N ILE A 70 -27.74 9.98 -6.86
CA ILE A 70 -26.59 9.14 -7.26
C ILE A 70 -26.02 9.61 -8.59
N GLN A 71 -26.85 9.86 -9.60
CA GLN A 71 -26.38 10.33 -10.90
C GLN A 71 -25.69 11.70 -10.82
N ALA A 72 -26.27 12.63 -10.07
CA ALA A 72 -25.63 13.93 -9.78
C ALA A 72 -24.31 13.75 -9.01
N PHE A 73 -24.30 12.85 -8.02
CA PHE A 73 -23.14 12.46 -7.22
C PHE A 73 -21.97 12.03 -8.09
N THR A 74 -22.22 11.03 -8.93
CA THR A 74 -21.24 10.51 -9.88
C THR A 74 -20.77 11.58 -10.87
N SER A 75 -21.66 12.45 -11.34
CA SER A 75 -21.30 13.53 -12.26
C SER A 75 -20.40 14.60 -11.63
N SER A 76 -20.56 14.90 -10.35
CA SER A 76 -19.71 15.90 -9.69
C SER A 76 -18.40 15.31 -9.19
N LEU A 77 -18.39 14.04 -8.77
CA LEU A 77 -17.13 13.29 -8.60
C LEU A 77 -16.31 13.30 -9.89
N TRP A 78 -16.97 13.09 -11.03
CA TRP A 78 -16.31 13.20 -12.32
C TRP A 78 -15.67 14.57 -12.51
N LEU A 79 -16.37 15.68 -12.25
CA LEU A 79 -15.81 17.03 -12.36
C LEU A 79 -14.55 17.22 -11.51
N GLU A 80 -14.53 16.73 -10.26
CA GLU A 80 -13.32 16.77 -9.42
C GLU A 80 -12.15 16.02 -10.08
N THR A 81 -12.41 14.87 -10.68
CA THR A 81 -11.36 14.04 -11.32
C THR A 81 -10.78 14.68 -12.59
N GLN A 82 -11.50 15.61 -13.22
CA GLN A 82 -11.07 16.29 -14.45
C GLN A 82 -10.23 17.55 -14.20
N GLN A 83 -9.97 17.92 -12.94
CA GLN A 83 -9.17 19.09 -12.59
C GLN A 83 -7.66 18.83 -12.74
N PHE A 84 -7.20 18.63 -13.98
CA PHE A 84 -5.77 18.48 -14.31
C PHE A 84 -5.36 19.29 -15.53
N LYS A 85 -4.06 19.55 -15.67
CA LYS A 85 -3.48 20.26 -16.80
C LYS A 85 -3.11 19.25 -17.90
N PRO A 86 -3.66 19.37 -19.13
CA PRO A 86 -3.32 18.45 -20.20
C PRO A 86 -1.82 18.43 -20.52
N ASN A 87 -1.31 17.29 -20.98
CA ASN A 87 0.09 17.10 -21.38
C ASN A 87 1.13 17.40 -20.26
N THR A 88 0.73 17.29 -19.00
CA THR A 88 1.63 17.41 -17.86
C THR A 88 1.92 16.06 -17.23
N ARG A 89 3.15 15.90 -16.76
CA ARG A 89 3.65 14.70 -16.11
C ARG A 89 4.39 15.07 -14.84
N GLY A 90 4.18 14.30 -13.78
CA GLY A 90 4.86 14.53 -12.52
C GLY A 90 4.78 13.36 -11.56
N ILE A 91 5.51 13.51 -10.45
CA ILE A 91 5.50 12.56 -9.34
C ILE A 91 4.52 13.08 -8.29
N VAL A 92 3.73 12.18 -7.71
CA VAL A 92 2.85 12.47 -6.59
C VAL A 92 3.34 11.63 -5.41
N LEU A 93 3.66 12.29 -4.29
CA LEU A 93 4.26 11.67 -3.12
C LEU A 93 3.56 12.20 -1.87
N PRO A 94 2.45 11.58 -1.41
CA PRO A 94 1.76 12.02 -0.21
C PRO A 94 2.65 11.87 1.02
N LEU A 95 2.75 12.90 1.86
CA LEU A 95 3.59 12.89 3.06
C LEU A 95 2.88 13.53 4.25
N PHE A 96 3.32 13.14 5.44
CA PHE A 96 3.02 13.77 6.72
C PHE A 96 4.33 13.88 7.53
N ASP A 97 4.33 14.59 8.65
CA ASP A 97 5.55 14.94 9.40
C ASP A 97 6.48 13.74 9.69
N ASP A 98 5.96 12.59 10.15
CA ASP A 98 6.80 11.47 10.60
C ASP A 98 7.55 10.77 9.45
N ILE A 99 7.03 10.83 8.21
CA ILE A 99 7.67 10.24 7.02
C ILE A 99 8.26 11.28 6.07
N ALA A 100 8.18 12.57 6.41
CA ALA A 100 8.59 13.66 5.53
C ALA A 100 10.08 13.56 5.15
N LEU A 101 10.96 13.24 6.11
CA LEU A 101 12.40 13.14 5.83
C LEU A 101 12.72 11.99 4.89
N LEU A 102 11.98 10.89 5.04
CA LEU A 102 12.10 9.74 4.17
C LEU A 102 11.62 10.09 2.75
N GLY A 103 10.50 10.79 2.62
CA GLY A 103 10.04 11.29 1.33
C GLY A 103 11.01 12.28 0.68
N PHE A 104 11.58 13.20 1.45
CA PHE A 104 12.54 14.19 0.92
C PHE A 104 13.84 13.53 0.45
N SER A 105 14.34 12.53 1.18
CA SER A 105 15.50 11.78 0.70
C SER A 105 15.18 11.05 -0.61
N LEU A 106 13.93 10.62 -0.83
CA LEU A 106 13.49 9.99 -2.10
C LEU A 106 13.53 10.98 -3.25
N ILE A 107 13.12 12.21 -3.00
CA ILE A 107 13.23 13.28 -3.99
C ILE A 107 14.71 13.50 -4.36
N LEU A 108 15.62 13.58 -3.38
CA LEU A 108 17.05 13.73 -3.65
C LEU A 108 17.63 12.55 -4.44
N GLU A 109 17.21 11.33 -4.11
CA GLU A 109 17.61 10.11 -4.83
C GLU A 109 17.17 10.16 -6.29
N LEU A 110 15.91 10.52 -6.54
CA LEU A 110 15.36 10.72 -7.87
C LEU A 110 16.15 11.79 -8.65
N ARG A 111 16.54 12.90 -8.00
CA ARG A 111 17.41 13.91 -8.63
C ARG A 111 18.78 13.35 -9.01
N ARG A 112 19.40 12.54 -8.15
CA ARG A 112 20.68 11.87 -8.46
C ARG A 112 20.54 10.90 -9.65
N LEU A 113 19.41 10.22 -9.75
CA LEU A 113 19.04 9.38 -10.90
C LEU A 113 18.65 10.17 -12.16
N GLN A 114 18.80 11.51 -12.16
CA GLN A 114 18.45 12.41 -13.27
C GLN A 114 16.94 12.48 -13.57
N VAL A 115 16.08 12.18 -12.60
CA VAL A 115 14.64 12.41 -12.71
C VAL A 115 14.35 13.86 -12.35
N ARG A 116 13.97 14.67 -13.36
CA ARG A 116 13.70 16.12 -13.20
C ARG A 116 12.22 16.50 -13.25
N LEU A 117 11.34 15.52 -13.09
CA LEU A 117 9.90 15.78 -13.07
C LEU A 117 9.52 16.64 -11.84
N PRO A 118 8.53 17.54 -11.97
CA PRO A 118 7.94 18.23 -10.83
C PRO A 118 7.29 17.22 -9.87
N VAL A 119 7.27 17.56 -8.58
CA VAL A 119 6.72 16.70 -7.52
C VAL A 119 5.59 17.43 -6.81
N GLU A 120 4.44 16.77 -6.68
CA GLU A 120 3.33 17.21 -5.85
C GLU A 120 3.31 16.38 -4.55
N ILE A 121 3.27 17.06 -3.41
CA ILE A 121 3.19 16.47 -2.07
C ILE A 121 1.86 16.88 -1.43
N PRO A 122 0.80 16.10 -1.65
CA PRO A 122 -0.45 16.25 -0.91
C PRO A 122 -0.28 15.78 0.53
N HIS A 123 -0.82 16.56 1.47
CA HIS A 123 -0.93 16.20 2.88
C HIS A 123 -2.36 16.48 3.39
N CYS A 124 -2.68 16.09 4.62
CA CYS A 124 -4.03 16.20 5.19
C CYS A 124 -3.98 17.02 6.49
N GLY A 125 -3.45 18.25 6.41
CA GLY A 125 -3.19 19.11 7.58
C GLY A 125 -2.13 18.62 8.58
N ASP A 126 -1.34 17.62 8.21
CA ASP A 126 -0.40 16.87 9.05
C ASP A 126 1.06 16.94 8.58
N LEU A 127 1.37 17.89 7.69
CA LEU A 127 2.73 18.23 7.29
C LEU A 127 3.02 19.70 7.62
N SER A 128 3.95 19.93 8.53
CA SER A 128 4.30 21.24 9.05
C SER A 128 4.90 22.17 7.99
N GLN A 129 4.49 23.45 8.03
CA GLN A 129 4.99 24.47 7.10
C GLN A 129 6.52 24.65 7.14
N ASN A 130 7.17 24.31 8.26
CA ASN A 130 8.62 24.36 8.38
C ASN A 130 9.29 23.32 7.48
N LEU A 131 8.81 22.08 7.49
CA LEU A 131 9.33 21.02 6.60
C LEU A 131 9.05 21.34 5.14
N GLN A 132 7.85 21.84 4.83
CA GLN A 132 7.50 22.28 3.47
C GLN A 132 8.48 23.35 2.96
N LYS A 133 8.71 24.41 3.74
CA LYS A 133 9.65 25.49 3.37
C LYS A 133 11.08 24.98 3.19
N LYS A 134 11.54 24.06 4.03
CA LYS A 134 12.89 23.48 3.91
C LYS A 134 13.05 22.76 2.59
N MET A 135 12.11 21.89 2.23
CA MET A 135 12.16 21.19 0.94
C MET A 135 12.03 22.14 -0.24
N GLN A 136 11.12 23.13 -0.19
CA GLN A 136 10.95 24.11 -1.28
C GLN A 136 12.21 24.96 -1.52
N ASN A 137 12.95 25.29 -0.46
CA ASN A 137 14.22 26.01 -0.58
C ASN A 137 15.31 25.16 -1.25
N GLN A 138 15.23 23.83 -1.13
CA GLN A 138 16.17 22.90 -1.74
C GLN A 138 15.78 22.53 -3.19
N ASP A 139 14.48 22.36 -3.45
CA ASP A 139 13.94 22.04 -4.77
C ASP A 139 12.64 22.80 -5.02
N SER A 140 12.73 23.86 -5.83
CA SER A 140 11.58 24.71 -6.18
C SER A 140 10.56 24.03 -7.09
N SER A 141 10.85 22.83 -7.61
CA SER A 141 9.90 22.03 -8.40
C SER A 141 8.96 21.18 -7.54
N VAL A 142 9.14 21.20 -6.21
CA VAL A 142 8.29 20.50 -5.24
C VAL A 142 7.18 21.43 -4.76
N THR A 143 5.93 21.00 -4.91
CA THR A 143 4.74 21.74 -4.49
C THR A 143 3.98 20.98 -3.41
N PHE A 144 3.59 21.67 -2.35
CA PHE A 144 2.82 21.13 -1.25
C PHE A 144 1.39 21.67 -1.27
N TYR A 145 0.40 20.87 -0.88
CA TYR A 145 -0.96 21.35 -0.67
C TYR A 145 -1.76 20.44 0.27
N ASP A 146 -2.72 21.04 0.97
CA ASP A 146 -3.68 20.29 1.76
C ASP A 146 -4.77 19.69 0.86
N VAL A 147 -4.74 18.37 0.68
CA VAL A 147 -5.73 17.66 -0.14
C VAL A 147 -7.04 17.44 0.61
N CYS A 148 -7.01 17.45 1.95
CA CYS A 148 -8.20 17.29 2.78
C CYS A 148 -9.04 18.56 2.81
N GLU A 149 -8.41 19.75 2.78
CA GLU A 149 -9.13 21.00 2.55
C GLU A 149 -9.84 21.00 1.18
N ARG A 150 -9.17 20.54 0.11
CA ARG A 150 -9.80 20.41 -1.21
C ARG A 150 -11.00 19.45 -1.17
N ALA A 151 -10.81 18.27 -0.58
CA ALA A 151 -11.84 17.24 -0.47
C ALA A 151 -13.05 17.69 0.38
N THR A 152 -12.84 18.52 1.40
CA THR A 152 -13.90 19.08 2.25
C THR A 152 -14.75 20.12 1.52
N ASN A 153 -14.18 20.79 0.51
CA ASN A 153 -14.88 21.80 -0.28
C ASN A 153 -15.63 21.23 -1.48
N ALA A 154 -15.47 19.94 -1.79
CA ALA A 154 -16.09 19.28 -2.92
C ALA A 154 -17.50 18.79 -2.56
N ALA A 155 -18.53 19.46 -3.07
CA ALA A 155 -19.93 19.23 -2.71
C ALA A 155 -20.89 19.30 -3.91
N ILE A 156 -22.07 18.72 -3.72
CA ILE A 156 -23.23 18.84 -4.59
C ILE A 156 -24.36 19.42 -3.77
N GLU A 157 -24.84 20.60 -4.15
CA GLU A 157 -25.82 21.34 -3.37
C GLU A 157 -25.33 21.47 -1.91
N GLN A 158 -25.93 20.75 -0.97
CA GLN A 158 -25.57 20.73 0.45
C GLN A 158 -24.89 19.43 0.90
N ARG A 159 -24.60 18.51 -0.02
CA ARG A 159 -24.01 17.20 0.28
C ARG A 159 -22.56 17.12 -0.16
N GLN A 160 -21.69 16.84 0.80
CA GLN A 160 -20.26 16.66 0.54
C GLN A 160 -19.95 15.35 -0.21
N LEU A 161 -18.89 15.37 -1.02
CA LEU A 161 -18.46 14.22 -1.81
C LEU A 161 -17.58 13.25 -1.02
N PHE A 162 -16.59 13.72 -0.26
CA PHE A 162 -15.57 12.83 0.33
C PHE A 162 -15.66 12.70 1.85
N CYS A 163 -16.02 13.78 2.54
CA CYS A 163 -16.09 13.90 3.99
C CYS A 163 -17.08 15.00 4.37
N VAL A 164 -17.75 14.89 5.52
CA VAL A 164 -18.83 15.83 5.90
C VAL A 164 -18.30 17.18 6.40
N ASP A 165 -17.08 17.18 6.91
CA ASP A 165 -16.32 18.33 7.39
C ASP A 165 -14.81 17.99 7.38
N LEU A 166 -13.97 18.99 7.70
CA LEU A 166 -12.52 18.82 7.68
C LEU A 166 -12.03 17.81 8.72
N ASP A 167 -12.68 17.73 9.89
CA ASP A 167 -12.32 16.77 10.93
C ASP A 167 -12.60 15.32 10.50
N HIS A 168 -13.70 15.09 9.78
CA HIS A 168 -13.99 13.81 9.13
C HIS A 168 -12.95 13.51 8.07
N CYS A 169 -12.58 14.50 7.24
CA CYS A 169 -11.53 14.32 6.24
C CYS A 169 -10.20 13.92 6.88
N HIS A 170 -9.76 14.60 7.94
CA HIS A 170 -8.58 14.22 8.71
C HIS A 170 -8.68 12.79 9.26
N HIS A 171 -9.82 12.39 9.80
CA HIS A 171 -9.97 11.03 10.33
C HIS A 171 -9.92 9.95 9.25
N LYS A 172 -10.52 10.22 8.09
CA LYS A 172 -10.62 9.26 6.98
C LYS A 172 -9.32 9.17 6.19
N PHE A 173 -8.73 10.30 5.86
CA PHE A 173 -7.63 10.43 4.90
C PHE A 173 -6.26 10.64 5.54
N ARG A 174 -6.11 10.72 6.87
CA ARG A 174 -4.78 10.47 7.50
C ARG A 174 -4.52 8.97 7.60
N SER A 175 -4.58 8.33 6.45
CA SER A 175 -4.53 6.89 6.21
C SER A 175 -4.01 6.66 4.79
N PHE A 176 -3.90 5.39 4.38
CA PHE A 176 -3.55 5.02 3.01
C PHE A 176 -4.48 5.63 1.95
N ASP A 177 -5.75 5.92 2.29
CA ASP A 177 -6.73 6.48 1.35
C ASP A 177 -6.35 7.89 0.84
N ILE A 178 -5.40 8.58 1.48
CA ILE A 178 -4.87 9.86 0.97
C ILE A 178 -4.31 9.72 -0.44
N LYS A 179 -3.75 8.55 -0.78
CA LYS A 179 -3.16 8.28 -2.10
C LYS A 179 -4.22 8.33 -3.19
N VAL A 180 -5.46 7.93 -2.90
CA VAL A 180 -6.59 8.09 -3.82
C VAL A 180 -6.89 9.57 -4.06
N LEU A 181 -7.00 10.37 -2.99
CA LEU A 181 -7.21 11.81 -3.13
C LEU A 181 -6.04 12.49 -3.86
N ALA A 182 -4.82 12.02 -3.62
CA ALA A 182 -3.62 12.50 -4.29
C ALA A 182 -3.71 12.32 -5.81
N VAL A 183 -4.17 11.16 -6.28
CA VAL A 183 -4.42 10.92 -7.72
C VAL A 183 -5.55 11.81 -8.25
N VAL A 184 -6.67 11.88 -7.53
CA VAL A 184 -7.84 12.68 -7.94
C VAL A 184 -7.48 14.16 -8.10
N TYR A 185 -6.86 14.77 -7.09
CA TYR A 185 -6.58 16.21 -7.02
C TYR A 185 -5.21 16.65 -7.56
N SER A 186 -4.36 15.71 -7.99
CA SER A 186 -3.10 16.07 -8.66
C SER A 186 -3.37 16.91 -9.91
N GLN A 187 -2.56 17.93 -10.19
CA GLN A 187 -2.72 18.69 -11.43
C GLN A 187 -2.10 17.99 -12.63
N PHE A 188 -1.41 16.87 -12.45
CA PHE A 188 -0.79 16.13 -13.54
C PHE A 188 -1.81 15.30 -14.32
N GLN A 189 -1.65 15.27 -15.64
CA GLN A 189 -2.36 14.29 -16.48
C GLN A 189 -1.75 12.90 -16.29
N GLU A 190 -0.42 12.82 -16.27
CA GLU A 190 0.37 11.60 -16.12
C GLU A 190 1.09 11.58 -14.77
N ILE A 191 0.69 10.67 -13.89
CA ILE A 191 1.10 10.59 -12.49
C ILE A 191 1.98 9.36 -12.27
N MET A 192 3.13 9.55 -11.63
CA MET A 192 3.86 8.48 -10.95
C MET A 192 3.60 8.65 -9.46
N LEU A 193 2.74 7.81 -8.90
CA LEU A 193 2.48 7.79 -7.45
C LEU A 193 3.56 6.94 -6.78
N LEU A 194 4.11 7.45 -5.68
CA LEU A 194 5.17 6.78 -4.91
C LEU A 194 4.87 6.79 -3.41
N ASP A 195 5.37 5.75 -2.73
CA ASP A 195 5.51 5.75 -1.28
C ASP A 195 6.84 6.37 -0.86
N ALA A 196 6.89 6.89 0.37
CA ALA A 196 8.09 7.53 0.92
C ALA A 196 9.25 6.55 1.11
N ASP A 197 8.91 5.30 1.45
CA ASP A 197 9.80 4.18 1.75
C ASP A 197 10.12 3.33 0.50
N THR A 198 9.97 3.91 -0.69
CA THR A 198 10.46 3.34 -1.95
C THR A 198 11.94 3.71 -2.17
N LEU A 199 12.72 2.78 -2.71
CA LEU A 199 14.11 2.96 -3.15
C LEU A 199 14.29 2.43 -4.57
N PHE A 200 14.94 3.20 -5.44
CA PHE A 200 15.21 2.84 -6.82
C PHE A 200 16.63 2.31 -7.04
N PHE A 201 16.71 1.17 -7.71
CA PHE A 201 17.97 0.62 -8.23
C PHE A 201 18.25 1.11 -9.66
N GLN A 202 17.23 1.61 -10.36
CA GLN A 202 17.33 2.11 -11.72
C GLN A 202 16.50 3.39 -11.90
N ASN A 203 16.82 4.20 -12.91
CA ASN A 203 16.03 5.38 -13.26
C ASN A 203 14.61 4.95 -13.74
N PRO A 204 13.53 5.37 -13.05
CA PRO A 204 12.16 4.94 -13.36
C PRO A 204 11.54 5.64 -14.58
N MET A 205 12.23 6.59 -15.22
CA MET A 205 11.70 7.29 -16.39
C MET A 205 11.44 6.36 -17.59
N THR A 206 12.13 5.21 -17.64
CA THR A 206 11.91 4.19 -18.66
C THR A 206 10.49 3.60 -18.63
N LEU A 207 9.79 3.67 -17.49
CA LEU A 207 8.43 3.15 -17.33
C LEU A 207 7.41 3.82 -18.26
N TRP A 208 7.55 5.12 -18.47
CA TRP A 208 6.70 5.91 -19.36
C TRP A 208 6.82 5.49 -20.82
N ASP A 209 7.95 4.90 -21.19
CA ASP A 209 8.24 4.53 -22.57
C ASP A 209 7.79 3.12 -22.95
N THR A 210 7.32 2.37 -21.96
CA THR A 210 6.88 0.99 -22.13
C THR A 210 5.65 0.90 -23.01
N VAL A 211 5.55 -0.20 -23.76
CA VAL A 211 4.34 -0.50 -24.55
C VAL A 211 3.12 -0.60 -23.63
N LYS A 212 3.27 -1.16 -22.43
CA LYS A 212 2.21 -1.31 -21.42
C LYS A 212 1.65 0.05 -21.01
N TYR A 213 2.49 0.97 -20.57
CA TYR A 213 2.04 2.31 -20.21
C TYR A 213 1.50 3.09 -21.41
N LYS A 214 2.17 3.04 -22.57
CA LYS A 214 1.73 3.75 -23.79
C LYS A 214 0.43 3.19 -24.38
N SER A 215 0.01 1.97 -24.06
CA SER A 215 -1.24 1.40 -24.58
C SER A 215 -2.43 1.60 -23.64
N THR A 216 -2.20 1.68 -22.33
CA THR A 216 -3.29 1.77 -21.32
C THR A 216 -3.29 3.07 -20.52
N GLY A 217 -2.17 3.78 -20.43
CA GLY A 217 -2.00 4.88 -19.49
C GLY A 217 -1.88 4.43 -18.03
N THR A 218 -1.73 3.12 -17.77
CA THR A 218 -1.48 2.57 -16.43
C THR A 218 -0.32 1.58 -16.45
N LEU A 219 0.38 1.49 -15.33
CA LEU A 219 1.33 0.41 -15.08
C LEU A 219 1.33 0.09 -13.59
N PHE A 220 0.97 -1.13 -13.25
CA PHE A 220 0.89 -1.64 -11.88
C PHE A 220 1.93 -2.72 -11.62
N PHE A 221 2.24 -2.98 -10.34
CA PHE A 221 3.19 -4.01 -9.92
C PHE A 221 2.47 -5.05 -9.07
N ASN A 222 2.89 -6.32 -9.20
CA ASN A 222 2.25 -7.41 -8.48
C ASN A 222 2.73 -7.42 -7.02
N ASP A 223 1.81 -7.61 -6.09
CA ASP A 223 2.16 -7.86 -4.68
C ASP A 223 2.52 -9.34 -4.47
N ARG A 224 2.92 -9.66 -3.24
CA ARG A 224 3.17 -11.03 -2.77
C ARG A 224 1.88 -11.82 -2.91
N ILE A 225 2.03 -13.07 -3.33
CA ILE A 225 0.98 -14.08 -3.20
C ILE A 225 0.81 -14.32 -1.69
N SER A 226 -0.11 -13.59 -1.07
CA SER A 226 -0.25 -13.49 0.38
C SER A 226 -1.18 -14.58 0.92
N TYR A 227 -1.50 -14.52 2.22
CA TYR A 227 -2.41 -15.47 2.86
C TYR A 227 -3.77 -15.57 2.14
N ASP A 228 -4.11 -16.81 1.78
CA ASP A 228 -5.22 -17.26 0.95
C ASP A 228 -6.62 -17.11 1.56
N LEU A 229 -6.72 -16.55 2.77
CA LEU A 229 -7.97 -16.33 3.53
C LEU A 229 -8.16 -14.89 4.00
N SER A 230 -7.45 -13.94 3.40
CA SER A 230 -7.47 -12.52 3.78
C SER A 230 -7.88 -11.62 2.60
N TYR A 231 -8.36 -10.41 2.91
CA TYR A 231 -8.67 -9.35 1.93
C TYR A 231 -9.46 -9.87 0.71
N LEU A 232 -8.91 -9.79 -0.51
CA LEU A 232 -9.58 -10.20 -1.74
C LEU A 232 -9.99 -11.68 -1.75
N ALA A 233 -9.18 -12.56 -1.15
CA ALA A 233 -9.44 -14.00 -1.09
C ALA A 233 -10.20 -14.44 0.17
N LYS A 234 -10.54 -13.52 1.08
CA LYS A 234 -11.30 -13.86 2.29
C LYS A 234 -12.57 -14.62 1.90
N ARG A 235 -12.69 -15.86 2.38
CA ARG A 235 -13.82 -16.74 2.07
C ARG A 235 -15.11 -16.21 2.66
N THR A 236 -16.18 -16.46 1.94
CA THR A 236 -17.53 -16.02 2.30
C THR A 236 -18.37 -17.24 2.66
N SER A 237 -19.68 -17.25 2.39
CA SER A 237 -20.57 -18.37 2.71
C SER A 237 -20.22 -19.68 1.98
N SER A 238 -19.41 -19.62 0.92
CA SER A 238 -18.92 -20.76 0.12
C SER A 238 -17.40 -20.73 0.04
N ASP A 239 -16.76 -21.92 0.07
CA ASP A 239 -15.30 -22.08 -0.05
C ASP A 239 -14.75 -21.66 -1.42
N ASN A 240 -15.61 -21.57 -2.43
CA ASN A 240 -15.23 -21.19 -3.80
C ASN A 240 -15.51 -19.72 -4.12
N ILE A 241 -16.07 -18.95 -3.18
CA ILE A 241 -16.39 -17.53 -3.37
C ILE A 241 -15.66 -16.69 -2.33
N GLY A 242 -14.73 -15.85 -2.82
CA GLY A 242 -14.01 -14.86 -2.01
C GLY A 242 -14.65 -13.48 -2.01
N ALA A 243 -14.17 -12.60 -1.14
CA ALA A 243 -14.65 -11.22 -1.00
C ALA A 243 -14.54 -10.41 -2.30
N LEU A 244 -13.51 -10.65 -3.12
CA LEU A 244 -13.36 -10.02 -4.44
C LEU A 244 -14.59 -10.30 -5.33
N HIS A 245 -15.01 -11.57 -5.42
CA HIS A 245 -16.12 -11.97 -6.27
C HIS A 245 -17.42 -11.26 -5.86
N GLN A 246 -17.70 -11.20 -4.55
CA GLN A 246 -18.87 -10.50 -4.04
C GLN A 246 -18.81 -9.00 -4.28
N PHE A 247 -17.65 -8.38 -4.01
CA PHE A 247 -17.45 -6.96 -4.26
C PHE A 247 -17.70 -6.58 -5.72
N LEU A 248 -17.21 -7.39 -6.67
CA LEU A 248 -17.41 -7.18 -8.09
C LEU A 248 -18.86 -7.43 -8.53
N ALA A 249 -19.53 -8.45 -7.98
CA ALA A 249 -20.93 -8.74 -8.28
C ALA A 249 -21.88 -7.64 -7.77
N ASP A 250 -21.60 -7.08 -6.59
CA ASP A 250 -22.42 -6.04 -5.96
C ASP A 250 -22.21 -4.65 -6.59
N PHE A 251 -21.18 -4.43 -7.40
CA PHE A 251 -20.87 -3.13 -7.97
C PHE A 251 -21.69 -2.85 -9.24
N ASP A 252 -22.45 -1.76 -9.25
CA ASP A 252 -23.20 -1.30 -10.41
C ASP A 252 -22.34 -0.38 -11.31
N VAL A 253 -21.78 -0.95 -12.38
CA VAL A 253 -20.99 -0.19 -13.35
C VAL A 253 -21.83 0.74 -14.24
N SER A 254 -23.15 0.54 -14.31
CA SER A 254 -24.01 1.27 -15.25
C SER A 254 -23.98 2.78 -15.03
N LEU A 255 -23.80 3.19 -13.77
CA LEU A 255 -23.67 4.58 -13.33
C LEU A 255 -22.46 5.33 -13.93
N TYR A 256 -21.45 4.60 -14.41
CA TYR A 256 -20.18 5.16 -14.89
C TYR A 256 -19.99 5.02 -16.41
N ARG A 257 -20.89 4.31 -17.11
CA ARG A 257 -20.74 4.01 -18.55
C ARG A 257 -20.81 5.25 -19.46
N ASN A 258 -21.37 6.35 -18.97
CA ASN A 258 -21.39 7.63 -19.68
C ASN A 258 -20.00 8.27 -19.80
N PHE A 259 -19.03 7.89 -18.97
CA PHE A 259 -17.65 8.39 -19.06
C PHE A 259 -16.83 7.57 -20.05
N GLY A 260 -15.90 8.23 -20.74
CA GLY A 260 -15.05 7.59 -21.75
C GLY A 260 -14.11 6.53 -21.19
N THR A 261 -13.72 5.59 -22.04
CA THR A 261 -12.68 4.59 -21.79
C THR A 261 -11.78 4.49 -23.02
N LEU A 262 -10.60 3.90 -22.87
CA LEU A 262 -9.83 3.48 -24.03
C LEU A 262 -10.61 2.45 -24.85
N ASP A 263 -10.38 2.47 -26.17
CA ASP A 263 -10.85 1.43 -27.08
C ASP A 263 -10.33 0.08 -26.59
N THR A 264 -11.24 -0.77 -26.15
CA THR A 264 -10.89 -2.06 -25.59
C THR A 264 -10.60 -3.03 -26.72
N LYS A 265 -9.49 -3.80 -26.59
CA LYS A 265 -9.41 -5.09 -27.29
C LYS A 265 -10.67 -5.89 -26.90
N PRO A 266 -11.22 -6.74 -27.80
CA PRO A 266 -12.39 -7.55 -27.47
C PRO A 266 -12.13 -8.30 -26.16
N ARG A 267 -12.91 -8.00 -25.11
CA ARG A 267 -12.86 -8.77 -23.86
C ARG A 267 -13.32 -10.20 -24.19
N PRO A 268 -12.70 -11.25 -23.64
CA PRO A 268 -13.15 -12.61 -23.90
C PRO A 268 -14.63 -12.73 -23.53
N GLN A 269 -15.41 -13.50 -24.29
CA GLN A 269 -16.82 -13.77 -23.99
C GLN A 269 -16.93 -14.77 -22.82
N ILE A 270 -16.44 -14.37 -21.66
CA ILE A 270 -16.61 -15.14 -20.42
C ILE A 270 -18.07 -14.95 -20.00
N PRO A 271 -18.78 -16.01 -19.58
CA PRO A 271 -20.12 -15.82 -19.03
C PRO A 271 -20.08 -14.78 -17.91
N ARG A 272 -21.01 -13.82 -17.93
CA ARG A 272 -21.23 -12.87 -16.81
C ARG A 272 -21.73 -13.57 -15.54
N HIS A 273 -22.00 -14.86 -15.65
CA HIS A 273 -22.39 -15.73 -14.58
C HIS A 273 -21.20 -16.60 -14.16
N TYR A 274 -20.82 -16.54 -12.88
CA TYR A 274 -19.76 -17.37 -12.31
C TYR A 274 -20.16 -17.83 -10.92
N MET A 275 -20.22 -19.15 -10.70
CA MET A 275 -20.51 -19.75 -9.38
C MET A 275 -21.71 -19.08 -8.68
N ASP A 276 -22.83 -18.97 -9.39
CA ASP A 276 -24.08 -18.35 -8.93
C ASP A 276 -24.05 -16.82 -8.71
N LEU A 277 -22.98 -16.14 -9.12
CA LEU A 277 -22.88 -14.67 -9.12
C LEU A 277 -23.10 -14.12 -10.52
N ASP A 278 -23.91 -13.06 -10.61
CA ASP A 278 -24.11 -12.29 -11.83
C ASP A 278 -23.34 -10.97 -11.77
N PHE A 279 -22.45 -10.76 -12.73
CA PHE A 279 -21.70 -9.51 -12.87
C PHE A 279 -22.43 -8.54 -13.80
N SER A 280 -22.50 -7.27 -13.39
CA SER A 280 -23.05 -6.17 -14.19
C SER A 280 -22.16 -5.76 -15.38
N PHE A 281 -20.95 -6.33 -15.45
CA PHE A 281 -19.91 -6.07 -16.45
C PHE A 281 -19.24 -7.37 -16.92
N GLN A 282 -18.36 -7.26 -17.91
CA GLN A 282 -17.60 -8.40 -18.45
C GLN A 282 -16.21 -8.50 -17.80
N PRO A 283 -15.89 -9.52 -16.98
CA PRO A 283 -14.55 -9.70 -16.42
C PRO A 283 -13.46 -9.73 -17.50
N SER A 284 -12.32 -9.07 -17.24
CA SER A 284 -11.16 -9.11 -18.12
C SER A 284 -10.44 -10.47 -18.11
N GLU A 285 -9.65 -10.73 -19.16
CA GLU A 285 -8.77 -11.90 -19.23
C GLU A 285 -7.75 -11.93 -18.08
N PHE A 286 -7.21 -10.76 -17.70
CA PHE A 286 -6.31 -10.66 -16.57
C PHE A 286 -7.00 -11.10 -15.27
N LEU A 287 -8.18 -10.55 -14.98
CA LEU A 287 -8.91 -10.82 -13.74
C LEU A 287 -9.14 -12.33 -13.57
N VAL A 288 -9.70 -13.02 -14.56
CA VAL A 288 -10.05 -14.43 -14.43
C VAL A 288 -8.84 -15.37 -14.33
N ASN A 289 -7.67 -14.93 -14.81
CA ASN A 289 -6.42 -15.68 -14.72
C ASN A 289 -5.56 -15.26 -13.52
N SER A 290 -6.00 -14.27 -12.74
CA SER A 290 -5.26 -13.76 -11.59
C SER A 290 -5.26 -14.73 -10.41
N HIS A 291 -4.22 -14.64 -9.57
CA HIS A 291 -4.14 -15.46 -8.34
C HIS A 291 -5.26 -15.11 -7.35
N VAL A 292 -5.71 -13.86 -7.33
CA VAL A 292 -6.80 -13.40 -6.44
C VAL A 292 -8.17 -13.94 -6.87
N TRP A 293 -8.43 -14.05 -8.17
CA TRP A 293 -9.65 -14.69 -8.69
C TRP A 293 -9.66 -16.20 -8.41
N ALA A 294 -8.51 -16.85 -8.60
CA ALA A 294 -8.32 -18.25 -8.22
C ALA A 294 -8.25 -18.49 -6.70
N LEU A 295 -8.45 -17.45 -5.89
CA LEU A 295 -8.45 -17.49 -4.43
C LEU A 295 -7.14 -18.02 -3.80
N ARG A 296 -6.03 -17.80 -4.49
CA ARG A 296 -4.66 -18.18 -4.10
C ARG A 296 -3.92 -17.08 -3.32
N SER A 297 -4.38 -15.83 -3.41
CA SER A 297 -3.75 -14.67 -2.75
C SER A 297 -4.80 -13.71 -2.25
N GLY A 298 -4.58 -13.09 -1.08
CA GLY A 298 -5.38 -11.96 -0.61
C GLY A 298 -5.02 -10.63 -1.28
N HIS A 299 -3.90 -10.57 -2.01
CA HIS A 299 -3.36 -9.35 -2.60
C HIS A 299 -3.02 -9.53 -4.08
N GLN A 300 -3.23 -8.49 -4.88
CA GLN A 300 -2.84 -8.47 -6.30
C GLN A 300 -1.83 -7.35 -6.57
N MET A 301 -2.06 -6.16 -6.03
CA MET A 301 -1.30 -4.97 -6.41
C MET A 301 -0.43 -4.42 -5.29
N ASP A 302 0.82 -4.13 -5.63
CA ASP A 302 1.73 -3.28 -4.87
C ASP A 302 1.51 -1.82 -5.32
N SER A 303 1.16 -0.93 -4.39
CA SER A 303 0.92 0.50 -4.65
C SER A 303 2.06 1.42 -4.21
N SER A 304 3.24 0.87 -3.87
CA SER A 304 4.43 1.67 -3.53
C SER A 304 5.02 2.42 -4.73
N LEU A 305 4.72 1.93 -5.95
CA LEU A 305 4.92 2.64 -7.21
C LEU A 305 3.80 2.27 -8.19
N MET A 306 3.16 3.28 -8.78
CA MET A 306 2.28 3.06 -9.94
C MET A 306 2.30 4.24 -10.92
N LEU A 307 1.97 3.97 -12.18
CA LEU A 307 1.73 5.01 -13.19
C LEU A 307 0.24 5.10 -13.51
N TRP A 308 -0.28 6.32 -13.63
CA TRP A 308 -1.68 6.59 -13.94
C TRP A 308 -1.83 7.78 -14.89
N ASN A 309 -2.68 7.67 -15.92
CA ASN A 309 -2.96 8.74 -16.87
C ASN A 309 -4.45 9.09 -16.83
N LYS A 310 -4.80 10.24 -16.23
CA LYS A 310 -6.20 10.64 -16.03
C LYS A 310 -6.96 10.87 -17.34
N ALA A 311 -6.29 11.35 -18.38
CA ALA A 311 -6.90 11.55 -19.70
C ALA A 311 -7.21 10.23 -20.42
N ARG A 312 -6.42 9.18 -20.16
CA ARG A 312 -6.63 7.84 -20.73
C ARG A 312 -7.53 6.95 -19.88
N GLN A 313 -7.57 7.21 -18.58
CA GLN A 313 -8.37 6.47 -17.61
C GLN A 313 -9.53 7.30 -17.00
N PRO A 314 -10.33 8.04 -17.80
CA PRO A 314 -11.31 8.95 -17.22
C PRO A 314 -12.36 8.22 -16.37
N ARG A 315 -13.01 7.19 -16.92
CA ARG A 315 -14.01 6.40 -16.17
C ARG A 315 -13.41 5.72 -14.94
N ALA A 316 -12.20 5.16 -15.05
CA ALA A 316 -11.54 4.53 -13.91
C ALA A 316 -11.18 5.54 -12.82
N THR A 317 -10.82 6.78 -13.19
CA THR A 317 -10.46 7.82 -12.20
C THR A 317 -11.67 8.24 -11.36
N VAL A 318 -12.86 8.35 -11.96
CA VAL A 318 -14.08 8.63 -11.20
C VAL A 318 -14.57 7.44 -10.37
N ILE A 319 -14.41 6.19 -10.85
CA ILE A 319 -14.69 5.00 -10.04
C ILE A 319 -13.74 4.93 -8.83
N LEU A 320 -12.45 5.20 -9.04
CA LEU A 320 -11.44 5.27 -7.99
C LEU A 320 -11.80 6.31 -6.92
N ALA A 321 -12.20 7.52 -7.35
CA ALA A 321 -12.71 8.55 -6.43
C ALA A 321 -13.94 8.08 -5.65
N SER A 322 -14.81 7.30 -6.31
CA SER A 322 -16.06 6.81 -5.72
C SER A 322 -15.83 5.87 -4.54
N PHE A 323 -14.75 5.06 -4.56
CA PHE A 323 -14.40 4.14 -3.47
C PHE A 323 -14.12 4.83 -2.14
N VAL A 324 -13.64 6.08 -2.18
CA VAL A 324 -13.34 6.86 -0.98
C VAL A 324 -14.34 8.02 -0.76
N SER A 325 -15.47 8.00 -1.46
CA SER A 325 -16.51 9.04 -1.37
C SER A 325 -17.61 8.69 -0.34
N LEU A 326 -18.61 9.54 -0.21
CA LEU A 326 -19.80 9.37 0.64
C LEU A 326 -21.04 8.91 -0.16
N ASN A 327 -20.81 8.15 -1.24
CA ASN A 327 -21.86 7.57 -2.08
C ASN A 327 -22.52 6.31 -1.51
N GLY A 328 -22.03 5.80 -0.37
CA GLY A 328 -22.58 4.60 0.27
C GLY A 328 -22.14 3.28 -0.39
N LEU A 329 -21.13 3.31 -1.28
CA LEU A 329 -20.54 2.07 -1.80
C LEU A 329 -19.86 1.28 -0.69
N ARG A 330 -19.86 -0.05 -0.85
CA ARG A 330 -19.07 -0.92 0.01
C ARG A 330 -17.59 -0.66 -0.21
N MET A 331 -16.82 -0.71 0.88
CA MET A 331 -15.37 -0.65 0.80
C MET A 331 -14.84 -1.90 0.08
N ALA A 332 -13.90 -1.71 -0.84
CA ALA A 332 -13.22 -2.82 -1.47
C ALA A 332 -12.44 -3.63 -0.40
N PRO A 333 -12.36 -4.97 -0.55
CA PRO A 333 -11.66 -5.82 0.42
C PRO A 333 -10.14 -5.73 0.23
N SER A 334 -9.56 -4.60 0.63
CA SER A 334 -8.15 -4.22 0.42
C SER A 334 -7.43 -3.97 1.75
N TYR A 335 -6.11 -4.10 1.75
CA TYR A 335 -5.26 -3.53 2.80
C TYR A 335 -4.90 -2.10 2.39
N GLY A 336 -5.61 -1.12 2.95
CA GLY A 336 -5.48 0.27 2.51
C GLY A 336 -5.94 0.45 1.06
N ASP A 337 -5.22 1.28 0.32
CA ASP A 337 -5.59 1.74 -1.02
C ASP A 337 -5.16 0.80 -2.16
N LYS A 338 -4.27 -0.17 -1.88
CA LYS A 338 -3.47 -0.81 -2.94
C LYS A 338 -4.26 -1.51 -4.04
N GLU A 339 -5.38 -2.15 -3.70
CA GLU A 339 -6.21 -2.86 -4.69
C GLU A 339 -7.15 -1.90 -5.44
N LEU A 340 -7.34 -0.67 -4.97
CA LEU A 340 -8.37 0.25 -5.47
C LEU A 340 -8.10 0.67 -6.92
N TYR A 341 -6.84 0.86 -7.32
CA TYR A 341 -6.51 1.38 -8.65
C TYR A 341 -6.87 0.42 -9.78
N TRP A 342 -6.43 -0.83 -9.67
CA TRP A 342 -6.71 -1.83 -10.71
C TRP A 342 -8.18 -2.28 -10.68
N LEU A 343 -8.82 -2.35 -9.49
CA LEU A 343 -10.26 -2.60 -9.39
C LEU A 343 -11.07 -1.51 -10.07
N ALA A 344 -10.66 -0.24 -9.94
CA ALA A 344 -11.30 0.86 -10.64
C ALA A 344 -11.18 0.72 -12.17
N CYS A 345 -10.03 0.28 -12.69
CA CYS A 345 -9.86 -0.03 -14.11
C CYS A 345 -10.71 -1.24 -14.56
N GLU A 346 -10.79 -2.30 -13.75
CA GLU A 346 -11.59 -3.47 -14.06
C GLU A 346 -13.07 -3.11 -14.20
N LEU A 347 -13.61 -2.41 -13.20
CA LEU A 347 -15.01 -1.94 -13.15
C LEU A 347 -15.30 -0.83 -14.16
N ALA A 348 -14.29 -0.07 -14.57
CA ALA A 348 -14.42 0.88 -15.68
C ALA A 348 -14.58 0.18 -17.03
N GLU A 349 -14.44 -1.14 -17.10
CA GLU A 349 -14.50 -1.89 -18.36
C GLU A 349 -13.40 -1.41 -19.35
N THR A 350 -12.26 -0.92 -18.85
CA THR A 350 -11.14 -0.41 -19.66
C THR A 350 -9.91 -1.32 -19.60
N THR A 351 -8.89 -1.05 -20.42
CA THR A 351 -7.64 -1.82 -20.43
C THR A 351 -6.67 -1.26 -19.39
N TYR A 352 -5.92 -2.16 -18.75
CA TYR A 352 -4.87 -1.86 -17.78
C TYR A 352 -3.80 -2.95 -17.82
N GLU A 353 -2.60 -2.65 -17.31
CA GLU A 353 -1.44 -3.55 -17.42
C GLU A 353 -0.67 -3.65 -16.10
N PHE A 354 -0.27 -4.87 -15.77
CA PHE A 354 0.64 -5.17 -14.66
C PHE A 354 2.05 -5.48 -15.19
N SER A 355 3.07 -5.36 -14.34
CA SER A 355 4.40 -5.93 -14.60
C SER A 355 4.31 -7.43 -14.91
N ASP A 356 5.18 -7.93 -15.80
CA ASP A 356 5.27 -9.37 -16.11
C ASP A 356 5.94 -10.17 -14.99
N TYR A 357 6.58 -9.49 -14.05
CA TYR A 357 7.29 -10.09 -12.94
C TYR A 357 6.43 -10.14 -11.67
N ALA A 358 6.52 -11.26 -10.94
CA ALA A 358 6.05 -11.32 -9.57
C ALA A 358 7.01 -10.52 -8.68
N VAL A 359 6.53 -10.07 -7.52
CA VAL A 359 7.41 -9.52 -6.50
C VAL A 359 8.45 -10.55 -6.06
N GLY A 360 9.68 -10.07 -5.94
CA GLY A 360 10.84 -10.73 -5.36
C GLY A 360 11.08 -10.33 -3.91
N SER A 361 12.20 -10.79 -3.36
CA SER A 361 12.62 -10.47 -2.00
C SER A 361 14.05 -9.95 -1.98
N VAL A 362 14.33 -8.97 -1.14
CA VAL A 362 15.70 -8.54 -0.77
C VAL A 362 15.85 -8.69 0.74
N GLY A 363 16.92 -9.37 1.18
CA GLY A 363 16.97 -10.03 2.47
C GLY A 363 18.38 -10.40 2.92
N TRP A 364 18.56 -10.64 4.20
CA TRP A 364 19.73 -11.38 4.73
C TRP A 364 19.35 -12.73 5.35
N GLU A 365 18.04 -13.02 5.50
CA GLU A 365 17.55 -14.24 6.14
C GLU A 365 17.33 -15.35 5.10
N LEU A 366 18.34 -16.21 4.96
CA LEU A 366 18.30 -17.41 4.12
C LEU A 366 17.84 -18.61 4.94
N LEU A 367 16.65 -19.12 4.65
CA LEU A 367 16.17 -20.36 5.27
C LEU A 367 16.60 -21.60 4.48
N ALA A 368 16.78 -21.46 3.16
CA ALA A 368 17.38 -22.48 2.30
C ALA A 368 18.19 -21.80 1.20
N GLU A 369 19.45 -22.19 1.05
CA GLU A 369 20.25 -21.80 -0.10
C GLU A 369 19.63 -22.44 -1.36
N GLY A 370 19.38 -21.65 -2.39
CA GLY A 370 18.83 -22.18 -3.63
C GLY A 370 19.41 -21.50 -4.86
N ARG A 371 19.92 -22.33 -5.78
CA ARG A 371 20.53 -21.90 -7.05
C ARG A 371 19.66 -22.27 -8.25
N GLN A 372 18.63 -23.10 -8.08
CA GLN A 372 17.76 -23.57 -9.15
C GLN A 372 16.29 -23.64 -8.68
N ASN A 373 15.74 -22.48 -8.28
CA ASN A 373 14.34 -22.37 -7.80
C ASN A 373 13.99 -23.29 -6.63
N ASP A 374 14.95 -23.53 -5.75
CA ASP A 374 14.86 -24.40 -4.57
C ASP A 374 15.17 -23.64 -3.27
N GLY A 375 15.34 -22.33 -3.34
CA GLY A 375 15.73 -21.47 -2.22
C GLY A 375 14.55 -20.90 -1.46
N VAL A 376 14.83 -20.42 -0.26
CA VAL A 376 13.90 -19.65 0.58
C VAL A 376 14.60 -18.42 1.15
N LEU A 377 14.15 -17.23 0.73
CA LEU A 377 14.68 -15.93 1.16
C LEU A 377 13.59 -15.08 1.80
N CYS A 378 13.80 -14.71 3.07
CA CYS A 378 12.95 -13.79 3.80
C CYS A 378 13.50 -12.35 3.71
N GLY A 379 12.59 -11.41 3.48
CA GLY A 379 12.97 -10.00 3.39
C GLY A 379 11.87 -9.11 2.80
N ASP A 380 12.29 -7.92 2.39
CA ASP A 380 11.41 -6.85 1.91
C ASP A 380 11.11 -6.98 0.43
N ALA A 381 10.06 -6.28 -0.03
CA ALA A 381 9.55 -6.40 -1.40
C ALA A 381 10.57 -5.84 -2.41
N LEU A 382 10.88 -6.62 -3.43
CA LEU A 382 11.76 -6.24 -4.52
C LEU A 382 11.03 -6.38 -5.85
N GLN A 383 11.00 -5.32 -6.65
CA GLN A 383 10.26 -5.30 -7.91
C GLN A 383 11.24 -5.21 -9.08
N HIS A 384 10.98 -5.97 -10.13
CA HIS A 384 11.82 -6.04 -11.33
C HIS A 384 11.16 -5.36 -12.51
N TYR A 385 11.98 -4.63 -13.27
CA TYR A 385 11.61 -3.95 -14.52
C TYR A 385 12.90 -3.31 -15.09
N PRO A 386 13.13 -3.16 -16.42
CA PRO A 386 12.24 -3.41 -17.55
C PRO A 386 12.36 -4.80 -18.18
N VAL A 387 11.36 -5.16 -18.98
CA VAL A 387 11.42 -6.33 -19.87
C VAL A 387 12.56 -6.09 -20.89
N ARG A 388 13.73 -6.69 -20.64
CA ARG A 388 14.85 -6.66 -21.59
C ARG A 388 14.46 -7.44 -22.84
N ARG A 389 13.98 -6.76 -23.90
CA ARG A 389 13.95 -7.32 -25.26
C ARG A 389 15.33 -7.20 -25.90
N ASN A 390 16.34 -7.86 -25.36
CA ASN A 390 17.65 -7.88 -25.98
C ASN A 390 18.03 -9.32 -26.33
N SER A 391 17.95 -9.67 -27.61
CA SER A 391 18.34 -10.97 -28.17
C SER A 391 19.83 -11.30 -27.99
N ALA A 392 20.63 -10.32 -27.56
CA ALA A 392 22.07 -10.45 -27.30
C ALA A 392 22.42 -10.98 -25.91
N VAL A 393 21.45 -10.96 -24.98
CA VAL A 393 21.58 -11.60 -23.67
C VAL A 393 20.60 -12.76 -23.70
N GLY A 394 21.08 -13.99 -23.56
CA GLY A 394 20.24 -15.18 -23.69
C GLY A 394 18.98 -15.14 -22.81
N LEU A 395 17.96 -15.90 -23.17
CA LEU A 395 16.69 -16.08 -22.44
C LEU A 395 16.85 -16.49 -20.95
N GLU A 396 18.08 -16.74 -20.49
CA GLU A 396 18.46 -17.16 -19.14
C GLU A 396 18.98 -16.03 -18.24
N ALA A 397 19.13 -14.79 -18.74
CA ALA A 397 19.62 -13.70 -17.91
C ALA A 397 18.52 -13.08 -17.03
N ASP A 398 18.83 -12.96 -15.73
CA ASP A 398 17.98 -12.33 -14.73
C ASP A 398 17.62 -10.87 -15.09
N ALA A 399 16.38 -10.46 -14.77
CA ALA A 399 15.99 -9.08 -14.90
C ALA A 399 16.53 -8.29 -13.70
N GLU A 400 17.09 -7.10 -13.96
CA GLU A 400 17.62 -6.27 -12.88
C GLU A 400 16.48 -5.71 -12.00
N PRO A 401 16.71 -5.56 -10.69
CA PRO A 401 15.76 -4.90 -9.80
C PRO A 401 15.52 -3.46 -10.24
N LEU A 402 14.26 -3.02 -10.23
CA LEU A 402 13.86 -1.64 -10.49
C LEU A 402 13.82 -0.84 -9.19
N TYR A 403 13.05 -1.33 -8.22
CA TYR A 403 12.85 -0.67 -6.94
C TYR A 403 12.55 -1.69 -5.83
N MET A 404 12.67 -1.25 -4.58
CA MET A 404 12.15 -1.96 -3.41
C MET A 404 11.29 -1.03 -2.55
N ASN A 405 10.45 -1.62 -1.71
CA ASN A 405 9.68 -0.92 -0.69
C ASN A 405 9.90 -1.62 0.66
N SER A 406 10.17 -0.84 1.72
CA SER A 406 10.58 -1.39 3.01
C SER A 406 10.39 -0.41 4.17
N ASP A 407 9.70 -0.87 5.23
CA ASP A 407 9.65 -0.19 6.54
C ASP A 407 11.05 0.00 7.16
N ASN A 408 12.03 -0.82 6.75
CA ASN A 408 13.39 -0.85 7.27
C ASN A 408 14.39 -0.18 6.32
N ILE A 409 13.93 0.62 5.34
CA ILE A 409 14.76 1.29 4.31
C ILE A 409 16.00 2.01 4.86
N LEU A 410 15.97 2.50 6.11
CA LEU A 410 17.09 3.17 6.77
C LEU A 410 18.08 2.24 7.48
N GLU A 411 17.73 0.97 7.65
CA GLU A 411 18.61 -0.08 8.22
C GLU A 411 19.45 -0.77 7.14
N TRP A 412 18.97 -0.77 5.89
CA TRP A 412 19.60 -1.43 4.75
C TRP A 412 20.95 -0.84 4.38
N GLY A 413 22.04 -1.53 4.72
CA GLY A 413 23.41 -1.14 4.38
C GLY A 413 24.21 -0.51 5.53
N ARG A 414 23.65 -0.43 6.75
CA ARG A 414 24.40 -0.03 7.97
C ARG A 414 25.29 -1.15 8.49
N ASP A 415 24.79 -2.37 8.44
CA ASP A 415 25.51 -3.54 8.91
C ASP A 415 26.36 -4.13 7.79
N SER A 416 27.51 -4.72 8.13
CA SER A 416 28.34 -5.51 7.21
C SER A 416 27.71 -6.87 6.85
N ARG A 417 26.38 -6.97 6.87
CA ARG A 417 25.64 -8.19 6.54
C ARG A 417 25.72 -8.41 5.04
N ARG A 418 25.90 -9.68 4.67
CA ARG A 418 25.75 -10.09 3.28
C ARG A 418 24.27 -10.05 2.92
N LEU A 419 23.94 -9.32 1.87
CA LEU A 419 22.58 -9.18 1.38
C LEU A 419 22.38 -10.05 0.14
N TYR A 420 21.17 -10.56 0.03
CA TYR A 420 20.72 -11.42 -1.04
C TYR A 420 19.44 -10.84 -1.64
N ARG A 421 19.20 -11.20 -2.89
CA ARG A 421 17.95 -10.93 -3.58
C ARG A 421 17.48 -12.15 -4.34
N THR A 422 16.19 -12.22 -4.63
CA THR A 422 15.68 -13.22 -5.57
C THR A 422 15.91 -12.77 -7.01
N ALA A 423 16.15 -13.73 -7.89
CA ALA A 423 16.01 -13.52 -9.33
C ALA A 423 14.54 -13.18 -9.68
N ALA A 424 14.34 -12.50 -10.80
CA ALA A 424 13.01 -12.19 -11.32
C ALA A 424 12.29 -13.46 -11.76
N ARG A 425 10.97 -13.51 -11.51
CA ARG A 425 10.12 -14.65 -11.90
C ARG A 425 8.83 -14.17 -12.56
N PRO A 426 8.21 -14.95 -13.46
CA PRO A 426 6.94 -14.58 -14.07
C PRO A 426 5.83 -14.41 -13.03
N ALA A 427 5.00 -13.38 -13.17
CA ALA A 427 3.86 -13.09 -12.30
C ALA A 427 2.83 -14.22 -12.26
N ALA A 428 2.66 -14.94 -13.37
CA ALA A 428 1.72 -16.06 -13.48
C ALA A 428 2.14 -17.30 -12.70
N PHE A 429 3.42 -17.42 -12.29
CA PHE A 429 3.90 -18.57 -11.55
C PHE A 429 3.35 -18.59 -10.11
N TYR A 430 2.74 -19.71 -9.71
CA TYR A 430 2.27 -19.94 -8.35
C TYR A 430 3.14 -21.01 -7.67
N PRO A 431 3.99 -20.64 -6.68
CA PRO A 431 4.86 -21.60 -6.01
C PRO A 431 4.10 -22.51 -5.02
N GLY A 432 2.90 -22.12 -4.60
CA GLY A 432 2.08 -22.83 -3.61
C GLY A 432 1.62 -21.92 -2.47
N SER A 433 0.92 -22.49 -1.48
CA SER A 433 0.37 -21.75 -0.34
C SER A 433 1.41 -21.55 0.77
N PHE A 434 1.59 -20.30 1.21
CA PHE A 434 2.41 -19.97 2.39
C PHE A 434 1.86 -20.61 3.66
N THR A 435 0.54 -20.70 3.78
CA THR A 435 -0.15 -21.31 4.92
C THR A 435 0.21 -22.80 5.03
N GLU A 436 0.14 -23.54 3.92
CA GLU A 436 0.48 -24.96 3.88
C GLU A 436 1.97 -25.21 4.13
N ARG A 437 2.83 -24.36 3.58
CA ARG A 437 4.29 -24.40 3.76
C ARG A 437 4.74 -23.93 5.16
N LYS A 438 3.84 -23.34 5.95
CA LYS A 438 4.12 -22.75 7.28
C LYS A 438 5.23 -21.69 7.23
N LEU A 439 5.26 -20.90 6.16
CA LEU A 439 6.20 -19.80 5.97
C LEU A 439 5.49 -18.46 6.17
N LEU A 440 6.25 -17.45 6.60
CA LEU A 440 5.78 -16.06 6.58
C LEU A 440 5.70 -15.57 5.13
N GLN A 441 4.74 -14.68 4.82
CA GLN A 441 4.60 -14.10 3.48
C GLN A 441 5.84 -13.34 2.99
N THR A 442 6.70 -12.90 3.90
CA THR A 442 8.00 -12.27 3.60
C THR A 442 9.06 -13.27 3.12
N CYS A 443 8.87 -14.56 3.37
CA CYS A 443 9.78 -15.66 3.04
C CYS A 443 9.43 -16.33 1.71
N LEU A 444 9.84 -15.73 0.61
CA LEU A 444 9.60 -16.31 -0.72
C LEU A 444 10.34 -17.63 -0.86
N PHE A 445 9.66 -18.64 -1.38
CA PHE A 445 10.16 -20.00 -1.58
C PHE A 445 10.04 -20.43 -3.05
N ASP A 446 10.73 -21.51 -3.38
CA ASP A 446 10.94 -22.02 -4.74
C ASP A 446 11.53 -20.91 -5.64
N VAL A 447 12.54 -20.20 -5.10
CA VAL A 447 13.21 -19.06 -5.74
C VAL A 447 14.69 -19.32 -6.00
N THR A 448 15.23 -18.70 -7.04
CA THR A 448 16.67 -18.59 -7.26
C THR A 448 17.20 -17.39 -6.48
N ILE A 449 18.23 -17.62 -5.67
CA ILE A 449 18.82 -16.60 -4.79
C ILE A 449 20.14 -16.14 -5.38
N LEU A 450 20.29 -14.82 -5.46
CA LEU A 450 21.47 -14.13 -5.95
C LEU A 450 22.04 -13.25 -4.83
N GLU A 451 23.34 -13.05 -4.84
CA GLU A 451 23.94 -12.02 -4.02
C GLU A 451 23.58 -10.64 -4.55
N LEU A 452 23.38 -9.69 -3.63
CA LEU A 452 23.15 -8.30 -4.01
C LEU A 452 24.39 -7.76 -4.74
N ALA A 453 24.19 -7.17 -5.91
CA ALA A 453 25.29 -6.66 -6.72
C ALA A 453 25.97 -5.46 -6.01
N PRO A 454 27.28 -5.22 -6.24
CA PRO A 454 27.98 -4.11 -5.60
C PRO A 454 27.34 -2.74 -5.82
N LEU A 455 26.83 -2.47 -7.03
CA LEU A 455 26.12 -1.22 -7.33
C LEU A 455 24.79 -1.10 -6.58
N GLU A 456 24.02 -2.20 -6.50
CA GLU A 456 22.77 -2.25 -5.74
C GLU A 456 23.03 -1.94 -4.26
N ALA A 457 24.08 -2.54 -3.67
CA ALA A 457 24.49 -2.25 -2.29
C ALA A 457 24.92 -0.80 -2.08
N VAL A 458 25.61 -0.19 -3.05
CA VAL A 458 25.98 1.23 -3.00
C VAL A 458 24.76 2.13 -3.00
N LEU A 459 23.72 1.81 -3.79
CA LEU A 459 22.47 2.58 -3.82
C LEU A 459 21.71 2.49 -2.49
N LEU A 460 21.69 1.30 -1.85
CA LEU A 460 21.15 1.14 -0.49
C LEU A 460 21.87 2.04 0.53
N ALA A 461 23.20 2.05 0.51
CA ALA A 461 23.97 2.92 1.40
C ALA A 461 23.76 4.42 1.08
N GLN A 462 23.63 4.76 -0.21
CA GLN A 462 23.42 6.12 -0.66
C GLN A 462 22.07 6.69 -0.20
N ARG A 463 21.02 5.86 -0.18
CA ARG A 463 19.71 6.21 0.38
C ARG A 463 19.82 6.77 1.79
N GLN A 464 20.60 6.11 2.64
CA GLN A 464 20.79 6.54 4.01
C GLN A 464 21.56 7.86 4.12
N GLN A 465 22.61 8.03 3.32
CA GLN A 465 23.37 9.29 3.29
C GLN A 465 22.46 10.46 2.91
N LEU A 466 21.54 10.26 1.97
CA LEU A 466 20.54 11.25 1.59
C LEU A 466 19.54 11.53 2.72
N TYR A 467 19.14 10.50 3.48
CA TYR A 467 18.32 10.70 4.66
C TYR A 467 19.05 11.52 5.74
N ASP A 468 20.31 11.19 6.03
CA ASP A 468 21.13 11.91 7.02
C ASP A 468 21.35 13.38 6.58
N GLU A 469 21.50 13.64 5.28
CA GLU A 469 21.56 14.99 4.70
C GLU A 469 20.28 15.79 4.99
N VAL A 470 19.12 15.18 4.73
CA VAL A 470 17.81 15.80 5.00
C VAL A 470 17.58 16.02 6.50
N ALA A 471 17.96 15.06 7.34
CA ALA A 471 17.88 15.19 8.79
C ALA A 471 18.74 16.36 9.30
N GLY A 472 19.91 16.57 8.70
CA GLY A 472 20.80 17.70 8.97
C GLY A 472 20.13 19.06 8.73
N TRP A 473 19.22 19.19 7.74
CA TRP A 473 18.47 20.43 7.51
C TRP A 473 17.62 20.84 8.72
N ILE A 474 17.28 19.89 9.61
CA ILE A 474 16.41 20.12 10.77
C ILE A 474 17.19 20.57 11.99
N ASP A 475 18.29 19.89 12.29
CA ASP A 475 19.08 20.13 13.50
C ASP A 475 19.76 21.51 13.54
N GLU A 476 20.06 22.11 12.38
CA GLU A 476 20.64 23.45 12.30
C GLU A 476 19.74 24.56 12.89
N SER A 477 18.45 24.29 13.10
CA SER A 477 17.51 25.23 13.71
C SER A 477 17.47 25.24 15.23
N GLY A 478 18.10 24.27 15.90
CA GLY A 478 18.21 24.21 17.37
C GLY A 478 19.44 24.93 17.95
N ARG A 479 20.30 25.51 17.11
CA ARG A 479 21.56 26.20 17.50
C ARG A 479 21.57 27.70 17.20
N LYS A 480 20.43 28.38 17.19
CA LYS A 480 20.37 29.84 17.12
C LYS A 480 19.64 30.45 18.30
#